data_AF-A0A6A6PYU3-F1
#
_entry.id   AF-A0A6A6PYU3-F1
#
_cell.length_a   1.000
_cell.length_b   1.000
_cell.length_c   1.000
_cell.angle_alpha   90.00
_cell.angle_beta   90.00
_cell.angle_gamma   90.00
#
_symmetry.space_group_name_H-M   'P 1'
#
loop_
_entity.id
_entity.type
_entity.pdbx_description
1 polymer ?
#
loop_
_entity_poly.entity_id
_entity_poly.type
_entity_poly.pdbx_seq_one_letter_code
_entity_poly.pdbx_strand_id
1 'polypeptide(L)'
;MVINPTYLAQRTRSSLSWSDAKSRVIRSYRDWLRASPEIQTMYSLNMPVSAIRTKIRQEFERHRFVAQLKTVDVLLMNSHQEFQETLNFWKQLTHVLKYFRAEEDPKARLPKDFMQGFIEGRN
;
A
#
# COMPACT_ATOMS: atom_id res chain seq x y z
N MET A 1 18.02 -30.73 0.19
CA MET A 1 17.35 -29.90 -0.83
C MET A 1 17.30 -28.47 -0.29
N VAL A 2 17.82 -27.49 -1.03
CA VAL A 2 17.84 -26.08 -0.61
C VAL A 2 16.60 -25.38 -1.17
N ILE A 3 15.86 -24.65 -0.33
CA ILE A 3 14.69 -23.87 -0.76
C ILE A 3 15.18 -22.46 -1.13
N ASN A 4 15.00 -22.09 -2.40
CA ASN A 4 15.40 -20.78 -2.92
C ASN A 4 14.31 -19.72 -2.69
N PRO A 5 14.68 -18.45 -2.48
CA PRO A 5 13.72 -17.36 -2.31
C PRO A 5 12.98 -17.04 -3.62
N THR A 6 11.76 -16.51 -3.48
CA THR A 6 10.94 -16.03 -4.59
C THR A 6 11.48 -14.73 -5.20
N TYR A 7 11.00 -14.38 -6.41
CA TYR A 7 11.34 -13.11 -7.05
C TYR A 7 10.98 -11.92 -6.14
N LEU A 8 11.88 -10.94 -6.04
CA LEU A 8 11.80 -9.75 -5.16
C LEU A 8 11.78 -10.04 -3.64
N ALA A 9 12.07 -11.27 -3.20
CA ALA A 9 12.14 -11.55 -1.78
C ALA A 9 13.24 -10.73 -1.08
N GLN A 10 12.92 -10.20 0.09
CA GLN A 10 13.85 -9.46 0.93
C GLN A 10 13.95 -10.10 2.31
N ARG A 11 15.17 -10.20 2.84
CA ARG A 11 15.38 -10.66 4.22
C ARG A 11 14.81 -9.64 5.20
N THR A 12 13.92 -10.09 6.08
CA THR A 12 13.39 -9.27 7.16
C THR A 12 14.51 -8.83 8.10
N ARG A 13 14.52 -7.53 8.42
CA ARG A 13 15.43 -6.94 9.41
C ARG A 13 14.73 -5.81 10.16
N SER A 14 15.20 -5.56 11.39
CA SER A 14 14.78 -4.42 12.20
C SER A 14 15.72 -3.23 11.97
N SER A 15 15.19 -2.01 12.08
CA SER A 15 15.96 -0.79 11.93
C SER A 15 16.77 -0.51 13.20
N LEU A 16 18.03 -0.11 13.04
CA LEU A 16 18.91 0.24 14.17
C LEU A 16 18.63 1.64 14.71
N SER A 17 18.11 2.53 13.86
CA SER A 17 17.86 3.94 14.17
C SER A 17 16.74 4.50 13.28
N TRP A 18 16.25 5.69 13.62
CA TRP A 18 15.30 6.42 12.79
C TRP A 18 15.85 6.82 11.42
N SER A 19 17.16 7.08 11.31
CA SER A 19 17.78 7.41 10.02
C SER A 19 17.80 6.21 9.07
N ASP A 20 18.05 5.00 9.59
CA ASP A 20 17.95 3.76 8.82
C ASP A 20 16.50 3.52 8.39
N ALA A 21 15.54 3.60 9.32
CA ALA A 21 14.12 3.42 9.01
C ALA A 21 13.63 4.41 7.94
N LYS A 22 13.98 5.70 8.06
CA LYS A 22 13.62 6.74 7.07
C LYS A 22 14.18 6.42 5.69
N SER A 23 15.43 5.98 5.62
CA SER A 23 16.06 5.59 4.34
C SER A 23 15.35 4.40 3.70
N ARG A 24 14.95 3.40 4.51
CA ARG A 24 14.18 2.23 4.06
C ARG A 24 12.78 2.61 3.57
N VAL A 25 12.08 3.50 4.28
CA VAL A 25 10.76 4.02 3.87
C VAL A 25 10.86 4.76 2.53
N ILE A 26 11.84 5.65 2.38
CA ILE A 26 12.03 6.40 1.14
C ILE A 26 12.36 5.45 -0.02
N ARG A 27 13.18 4.42 0.22
CA ARG A 27 13.47 3.39 -0.79
C ARG A 27 12.20 2.65 -1.21
N SER A 28 11.45 2.11 -0.25
CA SER A 28 10.19 1.41 -0.51
C SER A 28 9.20 2.29 -1.29
N TYR A 29 9.07 3.56 -0.91
CA TYR A 29 8.21 4.53 -1.62
C TYR A 29 8.66 4.74 -3.07
N ARG A 30 9.96 4.89 -3.33
CA ARG A 30 10.51 5.03 -4.68
C ARG A 30 10.28 3.79 -5.54
N ASP A 31 10.40 2.60 -4.94
CA ASP A 31 10.19 1.34 -5.64
C ASP A 31 8.71 1.22 -6.08
N TRP A 32 7.75 1.56 -5.21
CA TRP A 32 6.33 1.65 -5.57
C TRP A 32 6.04 2.67 -6.69
N LEU A 33 6.62 3.87 -6.64
CA LEU A 33 6.41 4.89 -7.67
C LEU A 33 6.94 4.49 -9.05
N ARG A 34 8.04 3.72 -9.07
CA ARG A 34 8.67 3.18 -10.29
C ARG A 34 7.88 2.01 -10.87
N ALA A 35 7.34 1.15 -10.01
CA ALA A 35 6.51 0.01 -10.38
C ALA A 35 5.11 0.40 -10.90
N SER A 36 4.64 1.64 -10.63
CA SER A 36 3.26 2.04 -10.96
C SER A 36 2.83 1.81 -12.43
N PRO A 37 3.65 2.10 -13.48
CA PRO A 37 3.29 1.81 -14.86
C PRO A 37 3.17 0.31 -15.17
N GLU A 38 4.01 -0.51 -14.53
CA GLU A 38 3.97 -1.97 -14.66
C GLU A 38 2.69 -2.51 -14.03
N ILE A 39 2.34 -2.05 -12.82
CA ILE A 39 1.09 -2.40 -12.14
C ILE A 39 -0.12 -2.01 -12.99
N GLN A 40 -0.13 -0.83 -13.59
CA GLN A 40 -1.22 -0.41 -14.48
C GLN A 40 -1.42 -1.41 -15.63
N THR A 41 -0.33 -1.79 -16.29
CA THR A 41 -0.34 -2.70 -17.45
C THR A 41 -0.74 -4.11 -17.03
N MET A 42 -0.09 -4.67 -16.00
CA MET A 42 -0.33 -6.05 -15.55
C MET A 42 -1.78 -6.28 -15.12
N TYR A 43 -2.37 -5.31 -14.41
CA TYR A 43 -3.74 -5.42 -13.93
C TYR A 43 -4.77 -4.79 -14.88
N SER A 44 -4.34 -4.25 -16.03
CA SER A 44 -5.21 -3.56 -16.99
C SER A 44 -6.11 -2.51 -16.33
N LEU A 45 -5.53 -1.69 -15.45
CA LEU A 45 -6.28 -0.70 -14.67
C LEU A 45 -6.78 0.43 -15.56
N ASN A 46 -8.07 0.72 -15.49
CA ASN A 46 -8.71 1.81 -16.24
C ASN A 46 -8.52 3.19 -15.57
N MET A 47 -7.28 3.52 -15.20
CA MET A 47 -6.92 4.80 -14.59
C MET A 47 -5.47 5.19 -14.95
N PRO A 48 -5.13 6.48 -14.93
CA PRO A 48 -3.79 6.92 -15.26
C PRO A 48 -2.78 6.53 -14.15
N VAL A 49 -1.52 6.35 -14.54
CA VAL A 49 -0.41 6.08 -13.59
C VAL A 49 -0.32 7.14 -12.48
N SER A 50 -0.69 8.38 -12.77
CA SER A 50 -0.75 9.46 -11.78
C SER A 50 -1.73 9.18 -10.63
N ALA A 51 -2.89 8.57 -10.92
CA ALA A 51 -3.85 8.17 -9.90
C ALA A 51 -3.26 7.07 -8.99
N ILE A 52 -2.61 6.06 -9.58
CA ILE A 52 -1.93 4.99 -8.84
C ILE A 52 -0.85 5.56 -7.91
N ARG A 53 0.00 6.46 -8.42
CA ARG A 53 1.04 7.14 -7.61
C ARG A 53 0.45 7.98 -6.49
N THR A 54 -0.68 8.64 -6.74
CA THR A 54 -1.39 9.42 -5.73
C THR A 54 -1.93 8.51 -4.63
N LYS A 55 -2.48 7.34 -4.99
CA LYS A 55 -2.93 6.34 -4.03
C LYS A 55 -1.79 5.77 -3.19
N ILE A 56 -0.65 5.44 -3.82
CA ILE A 56 0.56 5.02 -3.11
C ILE A 56 0.97 6.11 -2.09
N ARG A 57 1.01 7.38 -2.50
CA ARG A 57 1.32 8.48 -1.58
C ARG A 57 0.34 8.55 -0.41
N GLN A 58 -0.95 8.41 -0.67
CA GLN A 58 -1.97 8.41 0.38
C GLN A 58 -1.72 7.29 1.42
N GLU A 59 -1.38 6.08 0.98
CA GLU A 59 -1.11 4.95 1.87
C GLU A 59 0.16 5.13 2.72
N PHE A 60 1.20 5.77 2.16
CA PHE A 60 2.40 6.13 2.93
C PHE A 60 2.11 7.27 3.93
N GLU A 61 1.35 8.29 3.53
CA GLU A 61 0.97 9.41 4.40
C GLU A 61 0.03 8.96 5.54
N ARG A 62 -0.80 7.93 5.32
CA ARG A 62 -1.68 7.33 6.35
C ARG A 62 -0.92 6.93 7.62
N HIS A 63 0.35 6.56 7.50
CA HIS A 63 1.19 6.13 8.62
C HIS A 63 2.32 7.12 8.96
N ARG A 64 2.26 8.36 8.45
CA ARG A 64 3.35 9.34 8.61
C ARG A 64 3.70 9.66 10.07
N PHE A 65 2.71 9.65 10.96
CA PHE A 65 2.86 10.08 12.35
C PHE A 65 3.12 8.92 13.32
N VAL A 66 3.45 7.73 12.83
CA VAL A 66 3.81 6.59 13.69
C VAL A 66 5.13 6.89 14.40
N ALA A 67 5.08 6.99 15.72
CA ALA A 67 6.22 7.37 16.56
C ALA A 67 7.01 6.17 17.11
N GLN A 68 6.55 4.94 16.90
CA GLN A 68 7.23 3.73 17.38
C GLN A 68 8.03 3.06 16.26
N LEU A 69 9.36 2.96 16.44
CA LEU A 69 10.27 2.41 15.42
C LEU A 69 9.93 0.97 15.04
N LYS A 70 9.59 0.12 16.01
CA LYS A 70 9.20 -1.28 15.77
C LYS A 70 7.95 -1.39 14.90
N THR A 71 6.99 -0.48 15.07
CA THR A 71 5.78 -0.43 14.24
C THR A 71 6.11 -0.05 12.80
N VAL A 72 7.05 0.88 12.60
CA VAL A 72 7.53 1.24 11.25
C VAL A 72 8.19 0.05 10.56
N ASP A 73 8.97 -0.76 11.28
CA ASP A 73 9.57 -1.98 10.72
C ASP A 73 8.51 -3.01 10.27
N VAL A 74 7.45 -3.20 11.06
CA VAL A 74 6.32 -4.06 10.67
C VAL A 74 5.62 -3.51 9.44
N LEU A 75 5.35 -2.20 9.38
CA LEU A 75 4.73 -1.55 8.23
C LEU A 75 5.60 -1.67 6.97
N LEU A 76 6.91 -1.54 7.10
CA LEU A 76 7.86 -1.76 6.01
C LEU A 76 7.84 -3.20 5.51
N MET A 77 7.78 -4.18 6.43
CA MET A 77 7.67 -5.60 6.07
C MET A 77 6.36 -5.86 5.30
N ASN A 78 5.24 -5.37 5.83
CA ASN A 78 3.93 -5.53 5.19
C ASN A 78 3.91 -4.84 3.80
N SER A 79 4.46 -3.63 3.68
CA SER A 79 4.60 -2.93 2.40
C SER A 79 5.41 -3.73 1.38
N HIS A 80 6.48 -4.41 1.82
CA HIS A 80 7.29 -5.25 0.95
C HIS A 80 6.58 -6.53 0.53
N GLN A 81 5.83 -7.17 1.45
CA GLN A 81 4.98 -8.32 1.12
C GLN A 81 3.93 -7.95 0.08
N GLU A 82 3.24 -6.83 0.30
CA GLU A 82 2.27 -6.25 -0.64
C GLU A 82 2.87 -5.96 -2.02
N PHE A 83 4.09 -5.42 -2.05
CA PHE A 83 4.82 -5.13 -3.28
C PHE A 83 5.16 -6.42 -4.05
N GLN A 84 5.63 -7.44 -3.32
CA GLN A 84 5.96 -8.75 -3.90
C GLN A 84 4.71 -9.46 -4.43
N GLU A 85 3.62 -9.48 -3.67
CA GLU A 85 2.35 -10.06 -4.09
C GLU A 85 1.79 -9.37 -5.34
N THR A 86 1.98 -8.05 -5.45
CA THR A 86 1.49 -7.25 -6.58
C THR A 86 2.32 -7.48 -7.84
N LEU A 87 3.66 -7.40 -7.74
CA LEU A 87 4.55 -7.54 -8.90
C LEU A 87 4.74 -8.98 -9.37
N ASN A 88 4.65 -9.96 -8.47
CA ASN A 88 4.67 -11.37 -8.85
C ASN A 88 3.31 -11.86 -9.40
N PHE A 89 2.33 -10.95 -9.52
CA PHE A 89 0.98 -11.26 -10.00
C PHE A 89 0.29 -12.37 -9.18
N TRP A 90 0.51 -12.36 -7.86
CA TRP A 90 -0.20 -13.25 -6.93
C TRP A 90 -1.57 -12.68 -6.56
N LYS A 91 -1.72 -11.35 -6.63
CA LYS A 91 -3.00 -10.68 -6.46
C LYS A 91 -3.84 -10.79 -7.73
N GLN A 92 -5.14 -10.76 -7.54
CA GLN A 92 -6.12 -10.52 -8.61
C GLN A 92 -6.53 -9.05 -8.64
N LEU A 93 -7.10 -8.60 -9.77
CA LEU A 93 -7.57 -7.22 -9.99
C LEU A 93 -8.44 -6.68 -8.83
N THR A 94 -9.34 -7.50 -8.30
CA THR A 94 -10.23 -7.14 -7.17
C THR A 94 -9.46 -6.71 -5.92
N HIS A 95 -8.30 -7.34 -5.64
CA HIS A 95 -7.46 -7.01 -4.50
C HIS A 95 -6.76 -5.65 -4.69
N VAL A 96 -6.36 -5.32 -5.92
CA VAL A 96 -5.75 -4.02 -6.25
C VAL A 96 -6.80 -2.92 -6.22
N LEU A 97 -7.99 -3.15 -6.80
CA LEU A 97 -9.10 -2.19 -6.80
C LEU A 97 -9.63 -1.88 -5.41
N LYS A 98 -9.41 -2.77 -4.42
CA LYS A 98 -9.76 -2.51 -3.02
C LYS A 98 -9.16 -1.21 -2.48
N TYR A 99 -7.97 -0.80 -2.93
CA TYR A 99 -7.35 0.47 -2.52
C TYR A 99 -8.12 1.69 -3.06
N PHE A 100 -8.83 1.54 -4.18
CA PHE A 100 -9.59 2.60 -4.85
C PHE A 100 -11.09 2.57 -4.50
N ARG A 101 -11.52 1.68 -3.61
CA ARG A 101 -12.94 1.52 -3.24
C ARG A 101 -13.63 2.82 -2.80
N ALA A 102 -12.91 3.70 -2.11
CA ALA A 102 -13.45 5.00 -1.66
C ALA A 102 -13.62 6.03 -2.79
N GLU A 103 -13.07 5.77 -3.98
CA GLU A 103 -13.24 6.59 -5.18
C GLU A 103 -14.37 6.02 -6.06
N GLU A 104 -14.53 4.70 -6.11
CA GLU A 104 -15.59 4.03 -6.89
C GLU A 104 -16.96 4.07 -6.21
N ASP A 105 -17.02 3.82 -4.90
CA ASP A 105 -18.28 3.76 -4.15
C ASP A 105 -18.34 4.92 -3.14
N PRO A 106 -19.19 5.94 -3.37
CA PRO A 106 -19.42 7.02 -2.42
C PRO A 106 -19.90 6.51 -1.06
N LYS A 107 -20.61 5.37 -1.02
CA LYS A 107 -21.01 4.72 0.23
C LYS A 107 -19.82 4.10 0.94
N ALA A 108 -18.69 3.81 0.30
CA ALA A 108 -17.53 3.28 1.04
C ALA A 108 -16.91 4.30 2.02
N ARG A 109 -17.19 5.60 1.87
CA ARG A 109 -16.76 6.63 2.83
C ARG A 109 -17.66 6.62 4.06
N LEU A 110 -17.10 7.04 5.20
CA LEU A 110 -17.93 7.28 6.39
C LEU A 110 -18.92 8.42 6.10
N PRO A 111 -20.12 8.37 6.71
CA PRO A 111 -21.10 9.46 6.63
C PRO A 111 -20.46 10.79 7.03
N LYS A 112 -20.80 11.86 6.31
CA LYS A 112 -20.23 13.19 6.59
C LYS A 112 -20.85 13.86 7.81
N ASP A 113 -22.06 13.46 8.15
CA ASP A 113 -22.85 14.03 9.23
C ASP A 113 -23.60 12.92 9.97
N PHE A 114 -23.92 13.20 11.24
CA PHE A 114 -24.61 12.28 12.13
C PHE A 114 -25.95 11.82 11.55
N MET A 115 -26.77 12.75 11.01
CA MET A 115 -28.08 12.42 10.45
C MET A 115 -27.98 11.45 9.27
N GLN A 116 -26.96 11.59 8.44
CA GLN A 116 -26.70 10.67 7.33
C GLN A 116 -26.31 9.29 7.86
N GLY A 117 -25.42 9.21 8.85
CA GLY A 117 -25.02 7.95 9.46
C GLY A 117 -26.17 7.25 10.18
N PHE A 118 -27.03 8.02 10.85
CA PHE A 118 -28.21 7.50 11.53
C PHE A 118 -29.21 6.87 10.55
N ILE A 119 -29.54 7.55 9.44
CA ILE A 119 -30.47 7.05 8.43
C ILE A 119 -29.90 5.83 7.70
N GLU A 120 -28.59 5.82 7.42
CA GLU A 120 -27.93 4.71 6.74
C GLU A 120 -27.63 3.52 7.68
N GLY A 121 -27.76 3.68 9.00
CA GLY A 121 -27.42 2.66 10.00
C GLY A 121 -25.91 2.42 10.12
N ARG A 122 -25.09 3.46 9.92
CA ARG A 122 -23.62 3.40 9.82
C ARG A 122 -22.99 4.36 10.82
N ASN A 123 -22.13 3.82 11.69
CA ASN A 123 -21.34 4.58 12.67
C ASN A 123 -19.89 4.70 12.22
#